data_AF-A0A9P5B4Y2-F1
#
_entry.id   AF-A0A9P5B4Y2-F1
#
_cell.length_a   1.000
_cell.length_b   1.000
_cell.length_c   1.000
_cell.angle_alpha   90.00
_cell.angle_beta   90.00
_cell.angle_gamma   90.00
#
_symmetry.space_group_name_H-M   'P 1'
#
loop_
_entity.id
_entity.type
_entity.pdbx_description
1 polymer ?
#
loop_
_entity_poly.entity_id
_entity_poly.type
_entity_poly.pdbx_seq_one_letter_code
_entity_poly.pdbx_strand_id
1 'polypeptide(L)'
;MAEDLVVGIDVGMSGTGVAYRRKGYAEPPKLVGWGMEVPDDSVEHLELREWFKVDLGAVDADQFEVKRMYKDFLTSLFRELSTQRFTPALLGGKSFQEASVLFLFSVPALWDPAVVQDFTQLVRESGFEEKGLRSARVTMTEPQAVAAYEICVPNPDYKLKNGEKVLIVDAGGGTTAALPLQML
;
A
#
# COMPACT_ATOMS: atom_id res chain seq x y z
N MET A 1 8.32 -16.40 13.88
CA MET A 1 8.86 -15.33 14.74
C MET A 1 8.10 -14.05 14.39
N ALA A 2 7.89 -13.14 15.33
CA ALA A 2 7.23 -11.86 15.03
C ALA A 2 8.23 -10.91 14.33
N GLU A 3 7.82 -10.36 13.19
CA GLU A 3 8.54 -9.38 12.37
C GLU A 3 8.94 -8.15 13.18
N ASP A 4 10.09 -7.54 12.88
CA ASP A 4 10.54 -6.30 13.52
C ASP A 4 9.65 -5.11 13.11
N LEU A 5 9.18 -5.12 11.86
CA LEU A 5 8.30 -4.10 11.29
C LEU A 5 7.23 -4.73 10.40
N VAL A 6 5.97 -4.31 10.58
CA VAL A 6 4.87 -4.60 9.65
C VAL A 6 4.43 -3.29 9.03
N VAL A 7 4.36 -3.24 7.69
CA VAL A 7 4.06 -2.04 6.92
C VAL A 7 2.85 -2.32 6.02
N GLY A 8 1.78 -1.55 6.19
CA GLY A 8 0.65 -1.47 5.27
C GLY A 8 0.90 -0.38 4.22
N ILE A 9 0.68 -0.69 2.95
CA ILE A 9 0.86 0.23 1.82
C ILE A 9 -0.41 0.23 0.98
N ASP A 10 -0.97 1.41 0.79
CA ASP A 10 -2.07 1.68 -0.11
C ASP A 10 -1.58 2.55 -1.27
N VAL A 11 -1.47 1.97 -2.46
CA VAL A 11 -1.03 2.69 -3.67
C VAL A 11 -2.26 3.32 -4.30
N GLY A 12 -2.68 4.50 -3.83
CA GLY A 12 -3.84 5.20 -4.35
C GLY A 12 -3.61 5.91 -5.69
N MET A 13 -4.68 6.39 -6.31
CA MET A 13 -4.63 7.11 -7.59
C MET A 13 -3.88 8.45 -7.51
N SER A 14 -4.04 9.15 -6.40
CA SER A 14 -3.54 10.53 -6.21
C SER A 14 -2.53 10.64 -5.07
N GLY A 15 -2.21 9.52 -4.41
CA GLY A 15 -1.29 9.50 -3.28
C GLY A 15 -1.10 8.09 -2.76
N THR A 16 0.05 7.84 -2.12
CA THR A 16 0.33 6.55 -1.48
C THR A 16 0.28 6.69 0.03
N GLY A 17 -0.61 5.94 0.66
CA GLY A 17 -0.71 5.81 2.11
C GLY A 17 0.25 4.73 2.61
N VAL A 18 1.08 5.07 3.61
CA VAL A 18 1.95 4.10 4.29
C VAL A 18 1.63 4.13 5.78
N ALA A 19 1.31 2.98 6.34
CA ALA A 19 1.13 2.80 7.78
C ALA A 19 2.07 1.71 8.29
N TYR A 20 2.59 1.83 9.51
CA TYR A 20 3.47 0.79 10.05
C TYR A 20 3.29 0.56 11.54
N ARG A 21 3.62 -0.66 11.97
CA ARG A 21 3.65 -1.10 13.36
C ARG A 21 4.99 -1.76 13.67
N ARG A 22 5.60 -1.33 14.76
CA ARG A 22 6.86 -1.86 15.28
C ARG A 22 6.61 -3.00 16.25
N LYS A 23 7.52 -3.97 16.28
CA LYS A 23 7.51 -5.02 17.30
C LYS A 23 7.58 -4.43 18.71
N GLY A 24 6.67 -4.89 19.58
CA GLY A 24 6.62 -4.46 20.99
C GLY A 24 5.92 -3.12 21.23
N TYR A 25 5.38 -2.46 20.19
CA TYR A 25 4.58 -1.24 20.33
C TYR A 25 3.11 -1.54 20.02
N ALA A 26 2.23 -1.26 20.99
CA ALA A 26 0.78 -1.50 20.89
C ALA A 26 0.00 -0.27 20.37
N GLU A 27 0.70 0.81 20.02
CA GLU A 27 0.10 2.01 19.45
C GLU A 27 -0.55 1.72 18.09
N PRO A 28 -1.63 2.44 17.75
CA PRO A 28 -2.24 2.33 16.43
C PRO A 28 -1.21 2.63 15.33
N PRO A 29 -1.36 2.05 14.13
CA PRO A 29 -0.42 2.25 13.05
C PRO A 29 -0.24 3.75 12.75
N LYS A 30 1.02 4.19 12.62
CA LYS A 30 1.30 5.58 12.25
C LYS A 30 1.11 5.76 10.75
N LEU A 31 0.16 6.60 10.34
CA LEU A 31 -0.08 6.96 8.94
C LEU A 31 0.91 8.04 8.47
N VAL A 32 1.52 7.81 7.30
CA VAL A 32 2.42 8.74 6.62
C VAL A 32 2.11 8.70 5.11
N GLY A 33 1.95 9.86 4.48
CA GLY A 33 1.78 9.96 3.02
C GLY A 33 3.12 10.01 2.28
N TRP A 34 3.15 9.48 1.05
CA TRP A 34 4.27 9.58 0.12
C TRP A 34 3.79 9.99 -1.28
N GLY A 35 4.65 10.71 -2.02
CA GLY A 35 4.38 11.15 -3.40
C GLY A 35 3.64 12.49 -3.54
N MET A 36 3.58 13.32 -2.50
CA MET A 36 2.84 14.60 -2.51
C MET A 36 3.69 15.81 -2.93
N GLU A 37 5.00 15.63 -3.14
CA GLU A 37 5.96 16.69 -3.48
C GLU A 37 6.48 16.54 -4.92
N VAL A 38 5.63 16.05 -5.83
CA VAL A 38 6.00 15.94 -7.26
C VAL A 38 5.96 17.35 -7.88
N PRO A 39 7.05 17.81 -8.52
CA PRO A 39 7.04 19.07 -9.26
C PRO A 39 5.93 19.08 -10.32
N ASP A 40 5.31 20.23 -10.54
CA ASP A 40 4.35 20.37 -11.64
C ASP A 40 5.05 20.28 -13.01
N ASP A 41 4.25 20.20 -14.07
CA ASP A 41 4.69 20.14 -15.47
C ASP A 41 5.33 21.45 -15.97
N SER A 42 5.55 22.44 -15.10
CA SER A 42 6.25 23.67 -15.42
C SER A 42 7.78 23.51 -15.55
N VAL A 43 8.32 22.35 -15.16
CA VAL A 43 9.76 22.05 -15.25
C VAL A 43 10.10 21.52 -16.64
N GLU A 44 10.91 22.28 -17.40
CA GLU A 44 11.42 21.83 -18.71
C GLU A 44 12.11 20.45 -18.59
N HIS A 45 11.77 19.55 -19.51
CA HIS A 45 12.25 18.16 -19.58
C HIS A 45 11.65 17.13 -18.62
N LEU A 46 10.58 17.47 -17.88
CA LEU A 46 9.77 16.48 -17.16
C LEU A 46 8.46 16.21 -17.90
N GLU A 47 8.18 14.93 -18.16
CA GLU A 47 6.86 14.48 -18.61
C GLU A 47 6.15 13.83 -17.43
N LEU A 48 5.09 14.47 -16.94
CA LEU A 48 4.30 13.95 -15.84
C LEU A 48 3.36 12.85 -16.36
N ARG A 49 3.46 11.66 -15.76
CA ARG A 49 2.56 10.52 -15.98
C ARG A 49 1.75 10.27 -14.72
N GLU A 50 0.48 10.65 -14.76
CA GLU A 50 -0.46 10.45 -13.66
C GLU A 50 -1.47 9.34 -14.00
N TRP A 51 -2.25 8.91 -13.02
CA TRP A 51 -3.38 7.99 -13.21
C TRP A 51 -3.06 6.59 -13.75
N PHE A 52 -1.79 6.24 -13.92
CA PHE A 52 -1.35 4.94 -14.47
C PHE A 52 -1.93 3.71 -13.74
N LYS A 53 -2.45 3.88 -12.52
CA LYS A 53 -3.12 2.81 -11.78
C LYS A 53 -4.44 2.34 -12.43
N VAL A 54 -5.18 3.20 -13.14
CA VAL A 54 -6.40 2.77 -13.86
C VAL A 54 -6.08 1.89 -15.07
N ASP A 55 -4.88 2.04 -15.61
CA ASP A 55 -4.48 1.38 -16.85
C ASP A 55 -3.94 -0.03 -16.62
N LEU A 56 -3.66 -0.43 -15.37
CA LEU A 56 -3.16 -1.79 -15.10
C LEU A 56 -4.27 -2.81 -15.34
N GLY A 57 -4.05 -3.69 -16.32
CA GLY A 57 -5.04 -4.67 -16.76
C GLY A 57 -6.11 -4.13 -17.71
N ALA A 58 -6.11 -2.83 -18.03
CA ALA A 58 -7.01 -2.26 -19.01
C ALA A 58 -6.70 -2.76 -20.43
N VAL A 59 -7.74 -3.15 -21.18
CA VAL A 59 -7.60 -3.77 -22.52
C VAL A 59 -6.96 -2.81 -23.53
N ASP A 60 -7.31 -1.53 -23.46
CA ASP A 60 -6.88 -0.52 -24.44
C ASP A 60 -5.55 0.18 -24.05
N ALA A 61 -4.96 -0.19 -22.91
CA ALA A 61 -3.72 0.42 -22.43
C ALA A 61 -2.48 -0.38 -22.86
N ASP A 62 -1.36 0.33 -23.05
CA ASP A 62 -0.04 -0.30 -23.24
C ASP A 62 0.43 -0.93 -21.93
N GLN A 63 0.09 -2.20 -21.73
CA GLN A 63 0.45 -2.95 -20.53
C GLN A 63 1.97 -3.06 -20.31
N PHE A 64 2.80 -2.95 -21.36
CA PHE A 64 4.25 -2.95 -21.19
C PHE A 64 4.71 -1.65 -20.52
N GLU A 65 4.24 -0.51 -21.03
CA GLU A 65 4.56 0.79 -20.45
C GLU A 65 3.98 0.96 -19.05
N VAL A 66 2.73 0.53 -18.83
CA VAL A 66 2.08 0.60 -17.51
C VAL A 66 2.84 -0.22 -16.47
N LYS A 67 3.21 -1.46 -16.80
CA LYS A 67 4.00 -2.31 -15.89
C LYS A 67 5.39 -1.71 -15.61
N ARG A 68 6.02 -1.06 -16.60
CA ARG A 68 7.27 -0.31 -16.41
C ARG A 68 7.08 0.84 -15.41
N MET A 69 6.05 1.66 -15.59
CA MET A 69 5.74 2.77 -14.68
C MET A 69 5.50 2.28 -13.24
N TYR A 70 4.73 1.20 -13.07
CA TYR A 70 4.54 0.57 -11.75
C TYR A 70 5.86 0.10 -11.13
N LYS A 71 6.73 -0.54 -11.91
CA LYS A 71 8.03 -1.03 -11.42
C LYS A 71 8.92 0.13 -10.97
N ASP A 72 9.00 1.19 -11.77
CA ASP A 72 9.79 2.38 -11.44
C ASP A 72 9.25 3.08 -10.18
N PHE A 73 7.92 3.23 -10.09
CA PHE A 73 7.23 3.78 -8.94
C PHE A 73 7.49 2.97 -7.66
N LEU A 74 7.23 1.66 -7.70
CA LEU A 74 7.39 0.76 -6.56
C LEU A 74 8.85 0.66 -6.12
N THR A 75 9.80 0.66 -7.06
CA THR A 75 11.24 0.67 -6.75
C THR A 75 11.63 1.96 -6.03
N SER A 76 11.07 3.10 -6.48
CA SER A 76 11.32 4.41 -5.87
C SER A 76 10.71 4.51 -4.47
N LEU A 77 9.47 4.02 -4.30
CA LEU A 77 8.82 3.92 -3.00
C LEU A 77 9.62 3.02 -2.05
N PHE A 78 10.03 1.83 -2.51
CA PHE A 78 10.86 0.93 -1.71
C PHE A 78 12.16 1.59 -1.27
N ARG A 79 12.85 2.30 -2.19
CA ARG A 79 14.08 3.03 -1.89
C ARG A 79 13.86 4.11 -0.84
N GLU A 80 12.82 4.94 -0.98
CA GLU A 80 12.47 5.96 0.02
C GLU A 80 12.27 5.31 1.41
N LEU A 81 11.43 4.29 1.47
CA LEU A 81 11.06 3.65 2.72
C LEU A 81 12.27 3.03 3.41
N SER A 82 13.09 2.30 2.66
CA SER A 82 14.27 1.59 3.17
C SER A 82 15.45 2.49 3.53
N THR A 83 15.60 3.64 2.86
CA THR A 83 16.78 4.52 3.05
C THR A 83 16.51 5.75 3.90
N GLN A 84 15.31 6.33 3.80
CA GLN A 84 14.99 7.59 4.47
C GLN A 84 14.06 7.41 5.67
N ARG A 85 13.05 6.54 5.56
CA ARG A 85 11.96 6.46 6.55
C ARG A 85 12.23 5.46 7.66
N PHE A 86 12.61 4.25 7.34
CA PHE A 86 12.82 3.17 8.32
C PHE A 86 14.24 3.20 8.87
N THR A 87 14.53 4.24 9.64
CA THR A 87 15.84 4.45 10.26
C THR A 87 16.15 3.43 11.36
N PRO A 88 17.43 3.24 11.72
CA PRO A 88 17.79 2.35 12.83
C PRO A 88 17.12 2.70 14.16
N ALA A 89 16.88 3.98 14.43
CA ALA A 89 16.15 4.42 15.61
C ALA A 89 14.71 3.85 15.66
N LEU A 90 14.05 3.76 14.50
CA LEU A 90 12.72 3.17 14.37
C LEU A 90 12.76 1.65 14.55
N LEU A 91 13.83 1.00 14.07
CA LEU A 91 14.02 -0.45 14.03
C LEU A 91 14.75 -1.02 15.27
N GLY A 92 14.81 -0.26 16.37
CA GLY A 92 15.43 -0.73 17.62
C GLY A 92 16.94 -0.93 17.52
N GLY A 93 17.62 -0.13 16.71
CA GLY A 93 19.07 -0.15 16.50
C GLY A 93 19.54 -0.97 15.29
N LYS A 94 18.67 -1.76 14.66
CA LYS A 94 18.99 -2.54 13.45
C LYS A 94 19.02 -1.65 12.21
N SER A 95 19.91 -1.92 11.27
CA SER A 95 19.74 -1.39 9.92
C SER A 95 18.51 -1.99 9.24
N PHE A 96 18.00 -1.34 8.19
CA PHE A 96 16.87 -1.89 7.43
C PHE A 96 17.20 -3.26 6.82
N GLN A 97 18.45 -3.49 6.44
CA GLN A 97 18.93 -4.76 5.88
C GLN A 97 18.96 -5.90 6.90
N GLU A 98 19.06 -5.60 8.19
CA GLU A 98 19.08 -6.60 9.27
C GLU A 98 17.69 -6.83 9.88
N ALA A 99 16.73 -5.96 9.57
CA ALA A 99 15.38 -6.01 10.10
C ALA A 99 14.50 -6.98 9.31
N SER A 100 13.69 -7.74 10.03
CA SER A 100 12.61 -8.56 9.46
C SER A 100 11.38 -7.68 9.18
N VAL A 101 10.99 -7.55 7.92
CA VAL A 101 9.93 -6.63 7.47
C VAL A 101 8.87 -7.36 6.67
N LEU A 102 7.60 -7.20 7.07
CA LEU A 102 6.43 -7.67 6.32
C LEU A 102 5.69 -6.48 5.70
N PHE A 103 5.62 -6.46 4.38
CA PHE A 103 4.83 -5.51 3.61
C PHE A 103 3.47 -6.10 3.23
N LEU A 104 2.41 -5.35 3.50
CA LEU A 104 1.02 -5.69 3.21
C LEU A 104 0.47 -4.63 2.25
N PHE A 105 0.04 -5.05 1.06
CA PHE A 105 -0.56 -4.17 0.07
C PHE A 105 -2.07 -4.38 0.00
N SER A 106 -2.81 -3.26 -0.11
CA SER A 106 -4.20 -3.23 -0.56
C SER A 106 -4.28 -3.07 -2.08
N VAL A 107 -5.38 -3.54 -2.68
CA VAL A 107 -5.69 -3.37 -4.12
C VAL A 107 -7.16 -3.01 -4.32
N PRO A 108 -7.53 -2.40 -5.46
CA PRO A 108 -8.93 -2.18 -5.79
C PRO A 108 -9.71 -3.50 -5.76
N ALA A 109 -10.89 -3.50 -5.16
CA ALA A 109 -11.74 -4.68 -5.11
C ALA A 109 -12.30 -5.10 -6.48
N LEU A 110 -12.21 -4.22 -7.48
CA LEU A 110 -12.65 -4.47 -8.85
C LEU A 110 -11.55 -5.08 -9.73
N TRP A 111 -10.32 -5.22 -9.24
CA TRP A 111 -9.25 -5.84 -10.02
C TRP A 111 -9.49 -7.34 -10.19
N ASP A 112 -9.39 -7.79 -11.44
CA ASP A 112 -9.41 -9.22 -11.75
C ASP A 112 -8.21 -9.93 -11.10
N PRO A 113 -8.34 -11.21 -10.71
CA PRO A 113 -7.26 -11.97 -10.10
C PRO A 113 -5.95 -11.97 -10.90
N ALA A 114 -6.02 -11.91 -12.23
CA ALA A 114 -4.84 -11.80 -13.09
C ALA A 114 -4.09 -10.48 -12.89
N VAL A 115 -4.81 -9.37 -12.76
CA VAL A 115 -4.24 -8.03 -12.48
C VAL A 115 -3.59 -8.00 -11.10
N VAL A 116 -4.23 -8.63 -10.11
CA VAL A 116 -3.67 -8.77 -8.76
C VAL A 116 -2.38 -9.60 -8.79
N GLN A 117 -2.31 -10.66 -9.59
CA GLN A 117 -1.09 -11.47 -9.77
C GLN A 117 0.04 -10.65 -10.42
N ASP A 118 -0.27 -9.91 -11.48
CA ASP A 118 0.67 -9.01 -12.14
C ASP A 118 1.23 -7.96 -11.16
N PHE A 119 0.36 -7.30 -10.39
CA PHE A 119 0.77 -6.35 -9.37
C PHE A 119 1.63 -7.01 -8.28
N THR A 120 1.26 -8.20 -7.83
CA THR A 120 2.05 -8.98 -6.85
C THR A 120 3.47 -9.24 -7.37
N GLN A 121 3.61 -9.58 -8.66
CA GLN A 121 4.91 -9.79 -9.28
C GLN A 121 5.72 -8.49 -9.35
N LEU A 122 5.10 -7.37 -9.71
CA LEU A 122 5.76 -6.06 -9.73
C LEU A 122 6.28 -5.65 -8.35
N VAL A 123 5.49 -5.87 -7.30
CA VAL A 123 5.91 -5.63 -5.91
C VAL A 123 7.16 -6.45 -5.56
N ARG A 124 7.18 -7.73 -5.91
CA ARG A 124 8.33 -8.61 -5.64
C ARG A 124 9.60 -8.13 -6.35
N GLU A 125 9.47 -7.80 -7.63
CA GLU A 125 10.59 -7.36 -8.46
C GLU A 125 11.13 -5.98 -8.07
N SER A 126 10.37 -5.20 -7.31
CA SER A 126 10.72 -3.84 -6.89
C SER A 126 11.49 -3.78 -5.56
N GLY A 127 11.86 -4.94 -4.98
CA GLY A 127 12.72 -5.04 -3.80
C GLY A 127 11.98 -5.25 -2.46
N PHE A 128 10.66 -5.36 -2.48
CA PHE A 128 9.86 -5.62 -1.26
C PHE A 128 9.95 -7.07 -0.76
N GLU A 129 10.48 -8.01 -1.56
CA GLU A 129 10.69 -9.39 -1.15
C GLU A 129 12.18 -9.77 -1.21
N GLU A 130 12.69 -10.30 -0.10
CA GLU A 130 14.03 -10.86 0.01
C GLU A 130 13.99 -12.04 0.99
N LYS A 131 14.44 -13.20 0.52
CA LYS A 131 14.35 -14.45 1.27
C LYS A 131 14.91 -14.31 2.69
N GLY A 132 14.02 -14.49 3.68
CA GLY A 132 14.37 -14.57 5.11
C GLY A 132 14.35 -13.25 5.87
N LEU A 133 14.35 -12.10 5.18
CA LEU A 133 14.36 -10.78 5.81
C LEU A 133 13.13 -9.95 5.43
N ARG A 134 12.65 -10.05 4.19
CA ARG A 134 11.57 -9.23 3.68
C ARG A 134 10.54 -10.09 2.98
N SER A 135 9.28 -9.88 3.30
CA SER A 135 8.17 -10.52 2.60
C SER A 135 7.11 -9.51 2.22
N ALA A 136 6.54 -9.67 1.03
CA ALA A 136 5.46 -8.84 0.55
C ALA A 136 4.22 -9.70 0.29
N ARG A 137 3.06 -9.20 0.68
CA ARG A 137 1.78 -9.87 0.45
C ARG A 137 0.75 -8.86 -0.01
N VAL A 138 0.08 -9.17 -1.12
CA VAL A 138 -1.16 -8.50 -1.51
C VAL A 138 -2.29 -9.28 -0.84
N THR A 139 -2.89 -8.71 0.20
CA THR A 139 -3.69 -9.49 1.16
C THR A 139 -5.16 -9.11 1.22
N MET A 140 -5.46 -7.85 0.94
CA MET A 140 -6.78 -7.28 1.15
C MET A 140 -7.13 -6.39 -0.02
N THR A 141 -8.42 -6.27 -0.29
CA THR A 141 -8.89 -5.14 -1.07
C THR A 141 -8.85 -3.86 -0.24
N GLU A 142 -8.80 -2.70 -0.87
CA GLU A 142 -8.89 -1.38 -0.22
C GLU A 142 -10.04 -1.30 0.82
N PRO A 143 -11.30 -1.67 0.51
CA PRO A 143 -12.36 -1.63 1.52
C PRO A 143 -12.15 -2.67 2.63
N GLN A 144 -11.57 -3.85 2.34
CA GLN A 144 -11.24 -4.81 3.40
C GLN A 144 -10.18 -4.23 4.35
N ALA A 145 -9.17 -3.52 3.84
CA ALA A 145 -8.16 -2.87 4.66
C ALA A 145 -8.78 -1.80 5.58
N VAL A 146 -9.74 -1.02 5.08
CA VAL A 146 -10.51 -0.07 5.89
C VAL A 146 -11.31 -0.79 6.98
N ALA A 147 -12.02 -1.87 6.66
CA ALA A 147 -12.74 -2.65 7.66
C ALA A 147 -11.81 -3.19 8.75
N ALA A 148 -10.64 -3.72 8.38
CA ALA A 148 -9.65 -4.18 9.34
C ALA A 148 -9.13 -3.04 10.24
N TYR A 149 -8.93 -1.85 9.68
CA TYR A 149 -8.55 -0.67 10.46
C TYR A 149 -9.62 -0.31 11.50
N GLU A 150 -10.88 -0.18 11.10
CA GLU A 150 -12.00 0.15 11.99
C GLU A 150 -12.21 -0.87 13.12
N ILE A 151 -11.91 -2.15 12.86
CA ILE A 151 -11.98 -3.19 13.89
C ILE A 151 -10.82 -3.08 14.89
N CYS A 152 -9.62 -2.76 14.39
CA CYS A 152 -8.40 -2.77 15.19
C CYS A 152 -8.19 -1.46 15.97
N VAL A 153 -8.72 -0.34 15.46
CA VAL A 153 -8.56 0.97 16.09
C VAL A 153 -9.77 1.25 16.98
N PRO A 154 -9.56 1.51 18.29
CA PRO A 154 -10.65 1.82 19.20
C PRO A 154 -11.39 3.08 18.75
N ASN A 155 -12.62 2.91 18.28
CA ASN A 155 -13.55 4.01 18.09
C ASN A 155 -14.44 4.13 19.35
N PRO A 156 -14.43 5.27 20.06
CA PRO A 156 -15.19 5.46 21.29
C PRO A 156 -16.71 5.55 21.04
N ASP A 157 -17.11 5.97 19.85
CA ASP A 157 -18.52 6.24 19.51
C ASP A 157 -19.22 5.00 18.95
N TYR A 158 -18.47 4.10 18.31
CA TYR A 158 -19.03 2.90 17.72
C TYR A 158 -18.03 1.75 17.68
N LYS A 159 -18.47 0.56 18.08
CA LYS A 159 -17.71 -0.68 17.91
C LYS A 159 -18.46 -1.61 16.98
N LEU A 160 -17.83 -1.89 15.85
CA LEU A 160 -18.31 -2.82 14.84
C LEU A 160 -18.48 -4.22 15.44
N LYS A 161 -19.64 -4.84 15.22
CA LYS A 161 -19.99 -6.16 15.80
C LYS A 161 -20.08 -7.23 14.73
N ASN A 162 -19.89 -8.48 15.15
CA ASN A 162 -20.09 -9.61 14.25
C ASN A 162 -21.55 -9.66 13.74
N GLY A 163 -21.74 -9.96 12.46
CA GLY A 163 -23.02 -10.01 11.77
C GLY A 163 -23.52 -8.67 11.23
N GLU A 164 -22.83 -7.56 11.55
CA GLU A 164 -23.16 -6.25 10.99
C GLU A 164 -22.74 -6.15 9.52
N LYS A 165 -23.56 -5.47 8.74
CA LYS A 165 -23.29 -5.14 7.34
C LYS A 165 -22.81 -3.71 7.28
N VAL A 166 -21.67 -3.49 6.62
CA VAL A 166 -21.06 -2.17 6.47
C VAL A 166 -21.02 -1.83 4.99
N LEU A 167 -21.37 -0.59 4.67
CA LEU A 167 -21.08 -0.01 3.37
C LEU A 167 -19.82 0.83 3.50
N ILE A 168 -18.79 0.47 2.74
CA ILE A 168 -17.59 1.30 2.63
C ILE A 168 -17.72 2.13 1.37
N VAL A 169 -17.59 3.44 1.52
CA VAL A 169 -17.57 4.41 0.44
C VAL A 169 -16.16 4.95 0.34
N ASP A 170 -15.43 4.46 -0.65
CA ASP A 170 -14.11 4.97 -1.00
C ASP A 170 -14.29 6.06 -2.07
N ALA A 171 -14.05 7.30 -1.67
CA ALA A 171 -14.11 8.48 -2.54
C ALA A 171 -12.71 9.11 -2.63
N GLY A 172 -11.82 8.43 -3.36
CA GLY A 172 -10.47 8.91 -3.65
C GLY A 172 -10.43 9.94 -4.79
N GLY A 173 -9.24 10.47 -5.07
CA GLY A 173 -9.04 11.61 -5.98
C GLY A 173 -9.56 11.44 -7.41
N GLY A 174 -9.79 10.21 -7.88
CA GLY A 174 -10.64 10.00 -9.08
C GLY A 174 -11.13 8.58 -9.32
N THR A 175 -11.37 7.85 -8.23
CA THR A 175 -12.25 6.67 -8.26
C THR A 175 -13.23 6.81 -7.10
N THR A 176 -14.52 6.61 -7.36
CA THR A 176 -15.50 6.38 -6.31
C THR A 176 -15.93 4.93 -6.37
N ALA A 177 -15.61 4.14 -5.34
CA ALA A 177 -16.04 2.76 -5.20
C ALA A 177 -16.91 2.62 -3.94
N ALA A 178 -18.12 2.09 -4.11
CA ALA A 178 -19.02 1.77 -3.00
C ALA A 178 -19.22 0.27 -2.93
N LEU A 179 -18.76 -0.37 -1.86
CA LEU A 179 -18.77 -1.83 -1.73
C LEU A 179 -19.40 -2.27 -0.41
N PRO A 180 -20.49 -3.09 -0.46
CA PRO A 180 -21.04 -3.68 0.75
C PRO A 180 -20.15 -4.83 1.23
N LEU A 181 -19.78 -4.79 2.51
CA LEU A 181 -19.07 -5.86 3.21
C LEU A 181 -19.95 -6.42 4.33
N GLN A 182 -19.87 -7.74 4.52
CA GLN A 182 -20.50 -8.42 5.64
C GLN A 182 -19.43 -8.97 6.57
N MET A 183 -19.52 -8.60 7.85
CA MET A 183 -18.67 -9.14 8.90
C MET A 183 -19.13 -10.56 9.26
N LEU A 184 -18.22 -11.53 9.14
CA LEU A 184 -18.42 -12.95 9.47
C LEU A 184 -17.89 -13.31 10.86
#